data_AF-A0A2D8M3N9-F1
#
_entry.id   AF-A0A2D8M3N9-F1
#
_cell.length_a   1.000
_cell.length_b   1.000
_cell.length_c   1.000
_cell.angle_alpha   90.00
_cell.angle_beta   90.00
_cell.angle_gamma   90.00
#
_symmetry.space_group_name_H-M   'P 1'
#
loop_
_entity.id
_entity.type
_entity.pdbx_description
1 polymer ?
#
loop_
_entity_poly.entity_id
_entity_poly.type
_entity_poly.pdbx_seq_one_letter_code
_entity_poly.pdbx_strand_id
1 'polypeptide(L)'
;NFFQWLDENDPDAIFVATGDHGTQFSEGDNQLRERASVMTITRFPQHCSDQINSRVNSINLMRLSLACATGQKIDLVPNKTYFGTYEKTGSEAGKVKFVPLEKIEF
;
A
#
# COMPACT_ATOMS: atom_id res chain seq x y z
N ASN A 1 10.29 8.05 22.47
CA ASN A 1 9.14 8.04 21.52
C ASN A 1 8.85 6.58 21.14
N PHE A 2 7.79 6.25 20.39
CA PHE A 2 7.49 4.84 20.01
C PHE A 2 8.61 4.16 19.21
N PHE A 3 9.19 4.82 18.21
CA PHE A 3 10.30 4.27 17.43
C PHE A 3 11.56 4.05 18.25
N GLN A 4 11.87 4.94 19.19
CA GLN A 4 12.97 4.74 20.13
C GLN A 4 12.74 3.49 20.99
N TRP A 5 11.50 3.26 21.46
CA TRP A 5 11.18 2.05 22.21
C TRP A 5 11.39 0.79 21.37
N LEU A 6 10.97 0.81 20.10
CA LEU A 6 11.25 -0.29 19.16
C LEU A 6 12.75 -0.52 19.00
N ASP A 7 13.53 0.54 18.79
CA ASP A 7 14.99 0.41 18.63
C ASP A 7 15.67 -0.19 19.87
N GLU A 8 15.15 0.07 21.06
CA GLU A 8 15.69 -0.44 22.33
C GLU A 8 15.21 -1.85 22.70
N ASN A 9 13.97 -2.23 22.34
CA ASN A 9 13.33 -3.45 22.84
C ASN A 9 13.07 -4.51 21.77
N ASP A 10 12.92 -4.10 20.51
CA ASP A 10 12.69 -5.00 19.37
C ASP A 10 13.29 -4.39 18.09
N PRO A 11 14.64 -4.36 17.99
CA PRO A 11 15.32 -3.73 16.86
C PRO A 11 14.99 -4.41 15.52
N ASP A 12 14.51 -5.66 15.54
CA ASP A 12 14.09 -6.43 14.37
C ASP A 12 12.61 -6.24 14.01
N ALA A 13 11.85 -5.46 14.79
CA ALA A 13 10.45 -5.18 14.52
C ALA A 13 10.24 -4.54 13.14
N ILE A 14 9.31 -5.13 12.37
CA ILE A 14 8.77 -4.52 11.16
C ILE A 14 7.52 -3.73 11.57
N PHE A 15 7.55 -2.42 11.34
CA PHE A 15 6.42 -1.54 11.59
C PHE A 15 5.84 -1.02 10.27
N VAL A 16 4.52 -1.14 10.13
CA VAL A 16 3.76 -0.61 9.00
C VAL A 16 2.54 0.13 9.54
N ALA A 17 2.47 1.42 9.27
CA ALA A 17 1.27 2.23 9.48
C ALA A 17 0.80 2.75 8.12
N THR A 18 -0.43 2.42 7.74
CA THR A 18 -1.00 2.76 6.44
C THR A 18 -2.42 3.26 6.62
N GLY A 19 -2.80 4.25 5.80
CA GLY A 19 -4.22 4.60 5.67
C GLY A 19 -5.02 3.45 5.05
N ASP A 20 -6.32 3.44 5.23
CA ASP A 20 -7.20 2.50 4.54
C ASP A 20 -7.54 2.99 3.12
N HIS A 21 -7.62 4.30 2.93
CA HIS A 21 -7.82 4.96 1.65
C HIS A 21 -7.12 6.34 1.61
N GLY A 22 -6.99 6.89 0.40
CA GLY A 22 -6.58 8.28 0.19
C GLY A 22 -7.74 9.26 0.39
N THR A 23 -7.50 10.53 0.07
CA THR A 23 -8.48 11.62 0.25
C THR A 23 -9.38 11.80 -0.98
N GLN A 24 -10.34 12.72 -0.90
CA GLN A 24 -11.27 13.04 -2.00
C GLN A 24 -11.44 14.56 -2.14
N PHE A 25 -10.32 15.28 -2.27
CA PHE A 25 -10.29 16.73 -2.47
C PHE A 25 -10.31 17.13 -3.95
N SER A 26 -9.95 16.20 -4.84
CA SER A 26 -9.91 16.38 -6.29
C SER A 26 -11.23 15.98 -6.94
N GLU A 27 -11.47 16.53 -8.12
CA GLU A 27 -12.59 16.19 -9.01
C GLU A 27 -12.12 15.43 -10.26
N GLY A 28 -13.06 14.79 -10.96
CA GLY A 28 -12.77 14.05 -12.21
C GLY A 28 -11.82 12.86 -12.02
N ASP A 29 -10.99 12.58 -13.02
CA ASP A 29 -10.07 11.42 -13.00
C ASP A 29 -9.02 11.49 -11.88
N ASN A 30 -8.66 12.70 -11.45
CA ASN A 30 -7.74 12.92 -10.33
C ASN A 30 -8.33 12.43 -9.00
N GLN A 31 -9.65 12.39 -8.87
CA GLN A 31 -10.32 11.87 -7.68
C GLN A 31 -10.02 10.38 -7.46
N LEU A 32 -10.01 9.58 -8.52
CA LEU A 32 -9.71 8.15 -8.42
C LEU A 32 -8.25 7.92 -8.02
N ARG A 33 -7.33 8.73 -8.58
CA ARG A 33 -5.91 8.68 -8.20
C ARG A 33 -5.72 9.03 -6.73
N GLU A 34 -6.33 10.12 -6.28
CA GLU A 34 -6.23 10.59 -4.91
C GLU A 34 -6.78 9.55 -3.92
N ARG A 35 -7.98 9.01 -4.17
CA ARG A 35 -8.59 7.98 -3.32
C ARG A 35 -7.77 6.69 -3.26
N ALA A 36 -7.02 6.38 -4.32
CA ALA A 36 -6.12 5.24 -4.37
C ALA A 36 -4.73 5.52 -3.76
N SER A 37 -4.40 6.79 -3.48
CA SER A 37 -3.09 7.20 -2.99
C SER A 37 -3.09 7.19 -1.46
N VAL A 38 -2.52 6.13 -0.89
CA VAL A 38 -2.53 5.89 0.55
C VAL A 38 -1.18 6.27 1.16
N MET A 39 -1.21 7.15 2.17
CA MET A 39 -0.01 7.44 2.95
C MET A 39 0.40 6.22 3.76
N THR A 40 1.67 5.83 3.65
CA THR A 40 2.25 4.70 4.36
C THR A 40 3.58 5.08 4.98
N ILE A 41 3.75 4.73 6.26
CA ILE A 41 4.98 4.91 7.03
C ILE A 41 5.46 3.52 7.42
N THR A 42 6.75 3.27 7.18
CA THR A 42 7.35 1.95 7.43
C THR A 42 8.68 2.09 8.16
N ARG A 43 8.94 1.16 9.07
CA ARG A 43 10.28 0.90 9.62
C ARG A 43 10.57 -0.58 9.40
N PHE A 44 11.72 -0.87 8.81
CA PHE A 44 12.22 -2.22 8.64
C PHE A 44 13.61 -2.31 9.27
N PRO A 45 13.99 -3.50 9.73
CA PRO A 45 15.34 -3.72 10.22
C PRO A 45 16.36 -3.57 9.09
N GLN A 46 17.60 -3.24 9.46
CA GLN A 46 18.66 -2.89 8.50
C GLN A 46 18.97 -4.03 7.52
N HIS A 47 18.84 -5.29 7.93
CA HIS A 47 19.05 -6.43 7.04
C HIS A 47 17.96 -6.58 5.95
N CYS A 48 16.84 -5.84 6.06
CA CYS A 48 15.76 -5.83 5.08
C CYS A 48 15.65 -4.50 4.30
N SER A 49 16.42 -3.47 4.66
CA SER A 49 16.26 -2.12 4.08
C SER A 49 16.60 -2.06 2.59
N ASP A 50 17.51 -2.91 2.12
CA ASP A 50 17.99 -2.90 0.73
C ASP A 50 16.91 -3.30 -0.29
N GLN A 51 15.81 -3.91 0.17
CA GLN A 51 14.72 -4.39 -0.67
C GLN A 51 13.59 -3.37 -0.84
N ILE A 52 13.61 -2.26 -0.09
CA ILE A 52 12.50 -1.31 -0.02
C ILE A 52 12.75 -0.16 -0.98
N ASN A 53 12.07 -0.19 -2.12
CA ASN A 53 11.98 0.97 -2.99
C ASN A 53 10.87 1.94 -2.50
N SER A 54 10.95 3.21 -2.89
CA SER A 54 9.97 4.24 -2.49
C SER A 54 8.60 4.12 -3.19
N ARG A 55 8.36 3.07 -3.99
CA ARG A 55 7.18 2.92 -4.86
C ARG A 55 6.47 1.58 -4.71
N VAL A 56 6.40 1.06 -3.49
CA VAL A 56 5.70 -0.18 -3.18
C VAL A 56 4.24 0.13 -2.82
N ASN A 57 3.28 -0.56 -3.46
CA ASN A 57 1.88 -0.50 -3.04
C ASN A 57 1.64 -1.30 -1.75
N SER A 58 0.48 -1.14 -1.11
CA SER A 58 0.14 -1.85 0.15
C SER A 58 0.28 -3.37 0.04
N ILE A 59 -0.06 -3.93 -1.13
CA ILE A 59 -0.03 -5.37 -1.41
C ILE A 59 1.40 -5.92 -1.44
N ASN A 60 2.31 -5.25 -2.13
CA ASN A 60 3.72 -5.62 -2.18
C ASN A 60 4.44 -5.25 -0.89
N LEU A 61 3.96 -4.25 -0.14
CA LEU A 61 4.51 -3.91 1.16
C LEU A 61 4.26 -5.03 2.17
N MET A 62 3.05 -5.58 2.21
CA MET A 62 2.76 -6.77 3.01
C MET A 62 3.65 -7.96 2.61
N ARG A 63 3.87 -8.18 1.31
CA ARG A 63 4.77 -9.23 0.82
C ARG A 63 6.22 -9.00 1.26
N LEU A 64 6.72 -7.76 1.18
CA LEU A 64 8.04 -7.38 1.70
C LEU A 64 8.15 -7.66 3.21
N SER A 65 7.16 -7.23 4.00
CA SER A 65 7.12 -7.46 5.44
C SER A 65 7.17 -8.95 5.78
N LEU A 66 6.37 -9.77 5.09
CA LEU A 66 6.36 -11.22 5.30
C LEU A 66 7.66 -11.89 4.85
N ALA A 67 8.19 -11.51 3.68
CA ALA A 67 9.45 -12.03 3.18
C ALA A 67 10.61 -11.73 4.15
N CYS A 68 10.68 -10.49 4.64
CA CYS A 68 11.64 -10.07 5.66
C CYS A 68 11.48 -10.88 6.96
N ALA A 69 10.26 -10.97 7.50
CA ALA A 69 10.00 -11.68 8.75
C ALA A 69 10.26 -13.19 8.69
N THR A 70 10.17 -13.81 7.50
CA THR A 70 10.24 -15.27 7.34
C THR A 70 11.50 -15.75 6.63
N GLY A 71 12.34 -14.85 6.13
CA GLY A 71 13.48 -15.18 5.27
C GLY A 71 13.07 -15.79 3.91
N GLN A 72 11.78 -15.71 3.54
CA GLN A 72 11.30 -16.20 2.25
C GLN A 72 11.78 -15.30 1.11
N LYS A 73 12.03 -15.90 -0.05
CA LYS A 73 12.33 -15.14 -1.26
C LYS A 73 11.12 -14.28 -1.61
N ILE A 74 11.38 -13.00 -1.85
CA ILE A 74 10.33 -12.08 -2.24
C ILE A 74 9.81 -12.34 -3.66
N ASP A 75 8.49 -12.34 -3.80
CA ASP A 75 7.78 -12.41 -5.08
C ASP A 75 6.83 -11.21 -5.23
N LEU A 76 7.30 -10.15 -5.88
CA LEU A 76 6.52 -8.93 -6.09
C LEU A 76 5.50 -9.12 -7.22
N VAL A 77 4.29 -8.64 -7.02
CA VAL A 77 3.22 -8.69 -8.03
C VAL A 77 3.02 -7.33 -8.72
N PRO A 78 2.49 -7.30 -9.95
CA PRO A 78 2.14 -6.03 -10.60
C PRO A 78 1.21 -5.17 -9.74
N ASN A 79 1.46 -3.86 -9.72
CA ASN A 79 0.60 -2.94 -8.99
C ASN A 79 -0.76 -2.83 -9.68
N LYS A 80 -1.83 -3.19 -8.97
CA LYS A 80 -3.19 -3.10 -9.47
C LYS A 80 -4.10 -2.42 -8.47
N THR A 81 -4.88 -1.46 -8.95
CA THR A 81 -5.91 -0.75 -8.19
C THR A 81 -7.27 -1.05 -8.80
N TYR A 82 -8.25 -1.32 -7.95
CA TYR A 82 -9.61 -1.63 -8.35
C TYR A 82 -10.59 -0.73 -7.59
N PHE A 83 -11.60 -0.22 -8.29
CA PHE A 83 -12.69 0.56 -7.70
C PHE A 83 -14.02 -0.15 -7.94
N GLY A 84 -14.79 -0.30 -6.88
CA GLY A 84 -16.16 -0.82 -6.93
C GLY A 84 -17.15 0.22 -6.43
N THR A 85 -18.39 0.12 -6.90
CA THR A 85 -19.51 0.87 -6.29
C THR A 85 -20.20 -0.03 -5.27
N TYR A 86 -20.63 0.54 -4.15
CA TYR A 86 -21.41 -0.17 -3.13
C TYR A 86 -22.92 -0.12 -3.41
N GLU A 87 -23.32 0.23 -4.64
CA GLU A 87 -24.73 0.27 -5.00
C GLU A 87 -25.34 -1.12 -4.84
N LYS A 88 -26.36 -1.22 -3.98
CA LYS A 88 -27.01 -2.48 -3.64
C LYS A 88 -27.88 -3.01 -4.78
N THR A 89 -28.13 -2.21 -5.81
CA THR A 89 -29.01 -2.54 -6.94
C THR A 89 -28.46 -1.91 -8.22
N GLY A 90 -28.39 -2.68 -9.31
CA GLY A 90 -27.90 -2.22 -10.61
C GLY A 90 -27.05 -3.27 -11.30
N SER A 91 -26.85 -3.15 -12.62
CA SER A 91 -26.06 -4.13 -13.39
C SER A 91 -24.58 -4.18 -12.98
N GLU A 92 -24.09 -3.20 -12.23
CA GLU A 92 -22.71 -3.06 -11.78
C GLU A 92 -22.52 -3.35 -10.28
N ALA A 93 -23.57 -3.75 -9.56
CA ALA A 93 -23.50 -4.09 -8.15
C ALA A 93 -22.50 -5.25 -7.90
N GLY A 94 -21.58 -5.05 -6.95
CA GLY A 94 -20.56 -6.04 -6.60
C GLY A 94 -19.43 -6.21 -7.62
N LYS A 95 -19.43 -5.45 -8.72
CA LYS A 95 -18.32 -5.46 -9.69
C LYS A 95 -17.24 -4.46 -9.28
N VAL A 96 -15.99 -4.81 -9.59
CA VAL A 96 -14.83 -3.93 -9.47
C VAL A 96 -14.25 -3.65 -10.84
N LYS A 97 -13.81 -2.41 -11.07
CA LYS A 97 -13.16 -1.94 -12.30
C LYS A 97 -11.70 -1.68 -12.02
N PHE A 98 -10.83 -2.21 -12.88
CA PHE A 98 -9.41 -1.91 -12.82
C PHE A 98 -9.16 -0.45 -13.21
N VAL A 99 -8.34 0.25 -12.43
CA VAL A 99 -7.93 1.63 -12.71
C VAL A 99 -6.41 1.64 -12.95
N PRO A 100 -5.96 1.89 -14.19
CA PRO A 100 -4.55 2.01 -14.50
C PRO A 100 -4.03 3.37 -14.04
N LEU A 101 -3.54 3.46 -12.80
CA LEU A 101 -3.02 4.70 -12.22
C LEU A 101 -1.81 5.27 -12.98
N GLU A 102 -1.13 4.46 -13.80
CA GLU A 102 -0.01 4.88 -14.67
C GLU A 102 -0.44 5.71 -15.89
N LYS A 103 -1.74 5.77 -16.21
CA LYS A 103 -2.29 6.49 -17.37
C LYS A 103 -2.94 7.83 -17.02
N ILE A 104 -2.90 8.24 -15.75
CA ILE A 104 -3.45 9.52 -15.29
C ILE A 104 -2.27 10.50 -15.22
N GLU A 105 -2.16 11.39 -16.22
CA GLU A 105 -1.05 12.34 -16.36
C GLU A 105 -0.88 13.25 -15.12
N PHE A 106 0.38 13.65 -14.87
CA PHE A 106 0.81 14.47 -13.73
C PHE A 106 0.96 15.93 -14.11
#